data_AF-A0A3D3GQJ0-F1
#
_entry.id   AF-A0A3D3GQJ0-F1
#
_cell.length_a   1.000
_cell.length_b   1.000
_cell.length_c   1.000
_cell.angle_alpha   90.00
_cell.angle_beta   90.00
_cell.angle_gamma   90.00
#
_symmetry.space_group_name_H-M   'P 1'
#
loop_
_entity.id
_entity.type
_entity.pdbx_description
1 polymer ?
#
loop_
_entity_poly.entity_id
_entity_poly.type
_entity_poly.pdbx_seq_one_letter_code
_entity_poly.pdbx_strand_id
1 'polypeptide(L)'
;MSSEIVLEGVTYLPSRDAALQSGYAQDYIGQLSRKGLVDARRIGGLWYVSIDSLNQYKENKEQQKVDPPRGTISQDPDTLVLLDGKEFASSSRIAKLTGYSQDYVGQLARSGKILSKQVGNRWYVERAGILDHKKEKDALLAAVQSGSVGFSHPAEKGEMALTPQEHAISQTHFTYTAGERIDSIPAMTLRNEIHDLSKKSAQDVHAIPIQVVHGEKSHDISDFEQVRRVDPNLRRNQTSEKRISLSAVFMVVGVILVGTYLGFYPYFDRLNPYAFDIEVVHSQSNAVSLADYSGSSIGGRFWTTTDRIGAILENILVSEMTYTRIP
;
A
#
# COMPACT_ATOMS: atom_id res chain seq x y z
N MET A 1 7.69 -3.73 52.81
CA MET A 1 7.26 -2.39 53.29
C MET A 1 6.38 -1.79 52.21
N SER A 2 5.09 -1.69 52.47
CA SER A 2 4.10 -1.19 51.52
C SER A 2 4.36 0.30 51.28
N SER A 3 4.85 0.63 50.09
CA SER A 3 5.20 1.99 49.69
C SER A 3 4.02 2.68 49.03
N GLU A 4 2.82 2.48 49.57
CA GLU A 4 1.62 3.19 49.13
C GLU A 4 1.69 4.63 49.66
N ILE A 5 1.39 5.60 48.80
CA ILE A 5 1.35 7.01 49.18
C ILE A 5 -0.02 7.55 48.81
N VAL A 6 -0.70 8.18 49.78
CA VAL A 6 -1.98 8.85 49.56
C VAL A 6 -1.71 10.33 49.36
N LEU A 7 -2.01 10.85 48.17
CA LEU A 7 -1.86 12.26 47.82
C LEU A 7 -3.22 12.76 47.33
N GLU A 8 -3.74 13.82 47.95
CA GLU A 8 -5.03 14.42 47.56
C GLU A 8 -6.21 13.41 47.61
N GLY A 9 -6.11 12.42 48.51
CA GLY A 9 -7.12 11.36 48.64
C GLY A 9 -7.03 10.27 47.56
N VAL A 10 -6.07 10.35 46.64
CA VAL A 10 -5.79 9.32 45.64
C VAL A 10 -4.62 8.45 46.10
N THR A 11 -4.81 7.15 46.04
CA THR A 11 -3.76 6.14 46.30
C THR A 11 -2.83 6.03 45.09
N TYR A 12 -1.53 6.25 45.32
CA TYR A 12 -0.48 6.03 44.33
C TYR A 12 0.41 4.85 44.75
N LEU A 13 0.72 4.00 43.77
CA LEU A 13 1.61 2.85 43.92
C LEU A 13 2.92 3.09 43.17
N PRO A 14 4.07 2.60 43.67
CA PRO A 14 5.33 2.68 42.95
C PRO A 14 5.22 1.87 41.65
N SER A 15 5.93 2.31 40.60
CA SER A 15 5.87 1.70 39.26
C SER A 15 6.08 0.19 39.24
N ARG A 16 6.88 -0.35 40.17
CA ARG A 16 7.14 -1.78 40.33
C ARG A 16 5.89 -2.54 40.79
N ASP A 17 5.17 -2.01 41.78
CA ASP A 17 3.96 -2.65 42.32
C ASP A 17 2.78 -2.48 41.34
N ALA A 18 2.68 -1.31 40.71
CA ALA A 18 1.71 -1.07 39.63
C ALA A 18 1.92 -2.03 38.44
N ALA A 19 3.16 -2.37 38.10
CA ALA A 19 3.49 -3.37 37.07
C ALA A 19 2.98 -4.76 37.46
N LEU A 20 3.24 -5.17 38.70
CA LEU A 20 2.81 -6.47 39.23
C LEU A 20 1.28 -6.59 39.27
N GLN A 21 0.57 -5.51 39.61
CA GLN A 21 -0.89 -5.51 39.68
C GLN A 21 -1.58 -5.44 38.30
N SER A 22 -1.07 -4.62 37.39
CA SER A 22 -1.67 -4.44 36.05
C SER A 22 -1.31 -5.55 35.05
N GLY A 23 -0.17 -6.20 35.27
CA GLY A 23 0.45 -7.14 34.34
C GLY A 23 1.28 -6.47 33.24
N TYR A 24 1.48 -5.15 33.29
CA TYR A 24 2.36 -4.44 32.36
C TYR A 24 3.82 -4.48 32.81
N ALA A 25 4.75 -4.31 31.87
CA ALA A 25 6.16 -4.11 32.19
C ALA A 25 6.37 -2.78 32.93
N GLN A 26 7.27 -2.77 33.91
CA GLN A 26 7.60 -1.56 34.69
C GLN A 26 8.05 -0.40 33.79
N ASP A 27 8.87 -0.68 32.78
CA ASP A 27 9.33 0.34 31.82
C ASP A 27 8.19 0.93 31.00
N TYR A 28 7.19 0.12 30.65
CA TYR A 28 6.02 0.56 29.90
C TYR A 28 5.18 1.53 30.74
N ILE A 29 4.99 1.25 32.03
CA ILE A 29 4.34 2.19 32.97
C ILE A 29 5.11 3.51 33.05
N GLY A 30 6.44 3.45 33.09
CA GLY A 30 7.28 4.65 33.02
C GLY A 30 7.09 5.45 31.73
N GLN A 31 6.92 4.79 30.58
CA GLN A 31 6.61 5.45 29.31
C GLN A 31 5.22 6.10 29.31
N LEU A 32 4.20 5.40 29.84
CA LEU A 32 2.85 5.95 29.98
C LEU A 32 2.84 7.21 30.86
N SER A 33 3.61 7.17 31.96
CA SER A 33 3.77 8.29 32.90
C SER A 33 4.43 9.49 32.23
N ARG A 34 5.53 9.27 31.48
CA ARG A 34 6.21 10.35 30.73
C ARG A 34 5.34 10.97 29.63
N LYS A 35 4.44 10.18 29.04
CA LYS A 35 3.49 10.64 28.02
C LYS A 35 2.25 11.33 28.61
N GLY A 36 2.07 11.29 29.95
CA GLY A 36 0.87 11.81 30.60
C GLY A 36 -0.41 11.04 30.26
N LEU A 37 -0.29 9.76 29.87
CA LEU A 37 -1.44 8.90 29.55
C LEU A 37 -2.10 8.29 30.79
N VAL A 38 -1.38 8.28 31.90
CA VAL A 38 -1.84 7.82 33.22
C VAL A 38 -1.44 8.85 34.26
N ASP A 39 -2.27 9.04 35.27
CA ASP A 39 -1.95 9.97 36.38
C ASP A 39 -0.80 9.41 37.22
N ALA A 40 0.31 10.15 37.25
CA ALA A 40 1.55 9.72 37.85
C ALA A 40 2.36 10.91 38.40
N ARG A 41 3.03 10.70 39.54
CA ARG A 41 3.91 11.68 40.19
C ARG A 41 5.32 11.13 40.32
N ARG A 42 6.31 12.02 40.22
CA ARG A 42 7.73 11.67 40.37
C ARG A 42 8.21 12.10 41.76
N ILE A 43 8.56 11.14 42.62
CA ILE A 43 8.98 11.38 44.00
C ILE A 43 10.30 10.63 44.23
N GLY A 44 11.35 11.32 44.63
CA GLY A 44 12.66 10.70 44.85
C GLY A 44 13.24 10.03 43.60
N GLY A 45 12.91 10.52 42.41
CA GLY A 45 13.34 9.95 41.14
C GLY A 45 12.55 8.73 40.65
N LEU A 46 11.67 8.17 41.49
CA LEU A 46 10.79 7.04 41.17
C LEU A 46 9.41 7.55 40.71
N TRP A 47 8.74 6.73 39.88
CA TRP A 47 7.36 6.99 39.44
C TRP A 47 6.37 6.32 40.38
N TYR A 48 5.37 7.09 40.79
CA TYR A 48 4.21 6.67 41.55
C TYR A 48 2.97 6.89 40.69
N VAL A 49 2.19 5.85 40.44
CA VAL A 49 1.09 5.84 39.47
C VAL A 49 -0.22 5.53 40.18
N SER A 50 -1.29 6.25 39.83
CA SER A 50 -2.64 5.97 40.32
C SER A 50 -3.16 4.68 39.69
N ILE A 51 -3.63 3.74 40.52
CA ILE A 51 -4.11 2.44 40.05
C ILE A 51 -5.39 2.57 39.22
N ASP A 52 -6.27 3.50 39.57
CA ASP A 52 -7.54 3.74 38.87
C ASP A 52 -7.30 4.25 37.46
N SER A 53 -6.37 5.21 37.30
CA SER A 53 -5.99 5.74 36.00
C SER A 53 -5.36 4.68 35.09
N LEU A 54 -4.53 3.80 35.66
CA LEU A 54 -3.89 2.70 34.91
C LEU A 54 -4.93 1.66 34.44
N ASN A 55 -5.94 1.36 35.27
CA ASN A 55 -7.02 0.44 34.90
C ASN A 55 -7.92 1.04 33.80
N GLN A 56 -8.28 2.32 33.91
CA GLN A 56 -9.02 3.03 32.86
C GLN A 56 -8.28 3.00 31.52
N TYR A 57 -6.95 3.20 31.54
CA TYR A 57 -6.14 3.09 30.33
C TYR A 57 -6.20 1.68 29.70
N LYS A 58 -6.16 0.63 30.53
CA LYS A 58 -6.26 -0.76 30.08
C LYS A 58 -7.63 -1.04 29.44
N GLU A 59 -8.72 -0.62 30.09
CA GLU A 59 -10.08 -0.77 29.57
C GLU A 59 -10.27 -0.04 28.24
N ASN A 60 -9.80 1.20 28.12
CA ASN A 60 -9.84 1.97 26.88
C ASN A 60 -9.07 1.28 25.75
N LYS A 61 -7.92 0.66 26.07
CA LYS A 61 -7.14 -0.11 25.09
C LYS A 61 -7.81 -1.41 24.69
N GLU A 62 -8.52 -2.07 25.60
CA GLU A 62 -9.31 -3.27 25.28
C GLU A 62 -10.52 -2.93 24.42
N GLN A 63 -11.21 -1.81 24.70
CA GLN A 63 -12.30 -1.30 23.86
C GLN A 63 -11.81 -0.85 22.47
N GLN A 64 -10.60 -0.28 22.38
CA GLN A 64 -10.01 0.08 21.09
C GLN A 64 -9.60 -1.14 20.25
N LYS A 65 -9.43 -2.33 20.87
CA LYS A 65 -9.21 -3.58 20.13
C LYS A 65 -10.50 -4.16 19.52
N VAL A 66 -11.65 -3.49 19.68
CA VAL A 66 -12.90 -3.91 19.06
C VAL A 66 -12.73 -3.85 17.54
N ASP A 67 -12.68 -5.06 17.00
CA ASP A 67 -12.49 -5.49 15.63
C ASP A 67 -11.15 -5.09 14.99
N PRO A 68 -10.25 -6.06 14.67
CA PRO A 68 -9.23 -5.78 13.65
C PRO A 68 -10.00 -5.19 12.46
N PRO A 69 -9.54 -4.10 11.83
CA PRO A 69 -10.25 -3.51 10.70
C PRO A 69 -10.60 -4.68 9.80
N ARG A 70 -11.90 -5.03 9.71
CA ARG A 70 -12.36 -6.17 8.89
C ARG A 70 -11.73 -5.90 7.56
N GLY A 71 -10.68 -6.66 7.25
CA GLY A 71 -9.72 -6.26 6.23
C GLY A 71 -10.56 -5.86 5.05
N THR A 72 -10.56 -4.55 4.73
CA THR A 72 -11.43 -3.98 3.71
C THR A 72 -11.36 -4.96 2.56
N ILE A 73 -12.48 -5.66 2.31
CA ILE A 73 -12.55 -6.77 1.36
C ILE A 73 -11.73 -6.30 0.19
N SER A 74 -10.55 -6.92 0.01
CA SER A 74 -9.57 -6.41 -0.94
C SER A 74 -10.33 -6.34 -2.24
N GLN A 75 -10.63 -5.11 -2.71
CA GLN A 75 -11.40 -4.93 -3.93
C GLN A 75 -10.80 -5.89 -4.92
N ASP A 76 -11.64 -6.83 -5.40
CA ASP A 76 -11.13 -7.98 -6.14
C ASP A 76 -10.16 -7.42 -7.18
N PRO A 77 -8.90 -7.91 -7.23
CA PRO A 77 -7.92 -7.44 -8.21
C PRO A 77 -8.43 -7.68 -9.64
N ASP A 78 -9.52 -8.40 -9.75
CA ASP A 78 -10.28 -8.65 -10.95
C ASP A 78 -11.28 -7.51 -11.27
N THR A 79 -11.26 -6.34 -10.64
CA THR A 79 -12.13 -5.21 -11.06
C THR A 79 -11.77 -4.73 -12.47
N LEU A 80 -12.76 -4.70 -13.37
CA LEU A 80 -12.62 -4.09 -14.70
C LEU A 80 -12.72 -2.58 -14.55
N VAL A 81 -11.77 -1.87 -15.14
CA VAL A 81 -11.73 -0.40 -15.13
C VAL A 81 -11.92 0.06 -16.57
N LEU A 82 -12.94 0.89 -16.81
CA LEU A 82 -13.12 1.55 -18.09
C LEU A 82 -12.28 2.83 -18.08
N LEU A 83 -11.27 2.89 -18.95
CA LEU A 83 -10.43 4.07 -19.14
C LEU A 83 -10.52 4.45 -20.61
N ASP A 84 -10.88 5.71 -20.89
CA ASP A 84 -10.94 6.23 -22.26
C ASP A 84 -11.88 5.42 -23.17
N GLY A 85 -12.97 4.89 -22.60
CA GLY A 85 -13.95 4.04 -23.30
C GLY A 85 -13.49 2.61 -23.59
N LYS A 86 -12.29 2.22 -23.11
CA LYS A 86 -11.71 0.89 -23.32
C LYS A 86 -11.69 0.08 -22.03
N GLU A 87 -11.84 -1.23 -22.16
CA GLU A 87 -11.81 -2.17 -21.03
C GLU A 87 -10.36 -2.49 -20.63
N PHE A 88 -9.97 -2.05 -19.44
CA PHE A 88 -8.71 -2.41 -18.82
C PHE A 88 -8.95 -3.39 -17.67
N ALA A 89 -8.09 -4.40 -17.57
CA ALA A 89 -8.07 -5.34 -16.46
C ALA A 89 -6.67 -5.42 -15.85
N SER A 90 -6.58 -5.82 -14.59
CA SER A 90 -5.29 -6.02 -13.94
C SER A 90 -4.47 -7.09 -14.65
N SER A 91 -3.14 -6.98 -14.57
CA SER A 91 -2.24 -7.98 -15.16
C SER A 91 -2.50 -9.41 -14.66
N SER A 92 -2.94 -9.56 -13.40
CA SER A 92 -3.32 -10.86 -12.83
C SER A 92 -4.57 -11.44 -13.49
N ARG A 93 -5.61 -10.62 -13.70
CA ARG A 93 -6.84 -11.03 -14.41
C ARG A 93 -6.55 -11.39 -15.88
N ILE A 94 -5.73 -10.58 -16.56
CA ILE A 94 -5.34 -10.83 -17.95
C ILE A 94 -4.54 -12.13 -18.08
N ALA A 95 -3.65 -12.42 -17.13
CA ALA A 95 -2.91 -13.68 -17.08
C ALA A 95 -3.86 -14.87 -17.00
N LYS A 96 -4.85 -14.85 -16.08
CA LYS A 96 -5.89 -15.89 -15.98
C LYS A 96 -6.71 -16.03 -17.28
N LEU A 97 -7.06 -14.91 -17.91
CA LEU A 97 -7.90 -14.89 -19.12
C LEU A 97 -7.18 -15.42 -20.36
N THR A 98 -5.90 -15.09 -20.52
CA THR A 98 -5.11 -15.46 -21.71
C THR A 98 -4.36 -16.78 -21.54
N GLY A 99 -4.10 -17.18 -20.29
CA GLY A 99 -3.20 -18.29 -19.95
C GLY A 99 -1.72 -17.91 -19.94
N TYR A 100 -1.39 -16.62 -20.16
CA TYR A 100 -0.01 -16.14 -20.00
C TYR A 100 0.38 -16.00 -18.53
N SER A 101 1.69 -16.00 -18.26
CA SER A 101 2.17 -15.66 -16.91
C SER A 101 1.96 -14.18 -16.61
N GLN A 102 1.68 -13.85 -15.35
CA GLN A 102 1.50 -12.46 -14.92
C GLN A 102 2.74 -11.60 -15.20
N ASP A 103 3.94 -12.17 -15.04
CA ASP A 103 5.18 -11.45 -15.34
C ASP A 103 5.33 -11.16 -16.83
N TYR A 104 4.98 -12.11 -17.71
CA TYR A 104 5.02 -11.91 -19.15
C TYR A 104 4.08 -10.79 -19.60
N VAL A 105 2.86 -10.73 -19.05
CA VAL A 105 1.92 -9.62 -19.28
C VAL A 105 2.54 -8.28 -18.83
N GLY A 106 3.21 -8.27 -17.68
CA GLY A 106 3.94 -7.10 -17.20
C GLY A 106 5.10 -6.66 -18.11
N GLN A 107 5.85 -7.61 -18.68
CA GLN A 107 6.91 -7.32 -19.66
C GLN A 107 6.34 -6.72 -20.95
N LEU A 108 5.23 -7.25 -21.46
CA LEU A 108 4.53 -6.69 -22.62
C LEU A 108 4.04 -5.25 -22.36
N ALA A 109 3.51 -4.99 -21.17
CA ALA A 109 3.09 -3.66 -20.74
C ALA A 109 4.29 -2.68 -20.67
N ARG A 110 5.38 -3.06 -19.99
CA ARG A 110 6.59 -2.22 -19.87
C ARG A 110 7.28 -1.96 -21.21
N SER A 111 7.23 -2.93 -22.13
CA SER A 111 7.81 -2.77 -23.48
C SER A 111 6.90 -1.99 -24.44
N GLY A 112 5.68 -1.62 -24.03
CA GLY A 112 4.74 -0.87 -24.87
C GLY A 112 4.16 -1.67 -26.04
N LYS A 113 4.29 -3.01 -26.04
CA LYS A 113 3.75 -3.88 -27.09
C LYS A 113 2.23 -3.97 -27.06
N ILE A 114 1.64 -3.71 -25.89
CA ILE A 114 0.20 -3.70 -25.66
C ILE A 114 -0.18 -2.40 -24.95
N LEU A 115 -1.36 -1.87 -25.25
CA LEU A 115 -1.90 -0.70 -24.58
C LEU A 115 -2.11 -1.01 -23.09
N SER A 116 -1.44 -0.23 -22.24
CA SER A 116 -1.42 -0.45 -20.80
C SER A 116 -1.28 0.88 -20.05
N LYS A 117 -1.77 0.91 -18.81
CA LYS A 117 -1.70 2.07 -17.91
C LYS A 117 -1.24 1.63 -16.53
N GLN A 118 -0.30 2.37 -15.96
CA GLN A 118 0.14 2.15 -14.59
C GLN A 118 -0.74 2.96 -13.63
N VAL A 119 -1.33 2.29 -12.64
CA VAL A 119 -2.12 2.92 -11.58
C VAL A 119 -1.53 2.48 -10.24
N GLY A 120 -0.86 3.42 -9.55
CA GLY A 120 -0.03 3.10 -8.38
C GLY A 120 1.11 2.14 -8.74
N ASN A 121 1.19 1.02 -8.02
CA ASN A 121 2.22 0.00 -8.23
C ASN A 121 1.76 -1.15 -9.16
N ARG A 122 0.60 -1.02 -9.80
CA ARG A 122 -0.01 -2.09 -10.61
C ARG A 122 -0.21 -1.66 -12.05
N TRP A 123 -0.05 -2.63 -12.95
CA TRP A 123 -0.29 -2.47 -14.39
C TRP A 123 -1.68 -2.98 -14.77
N TYR A 124 -2.40 -2.13 -15.49
CA TYR A 124 -3.68 -2.41 -16.10
C TYR A 124 -3.51 -2.47 -17.61
N VAL A 125 -4.05 -3.50 -18.24
CA VAL A 125 -3.81 -3.83 -19.65
C VAL A 125 -5.14 -3.90 -20.37
N GLU A 126 -5.18 -3.36 -21.58
CA GLU A 126 -6.36 -3.40 -22.44
C GLU A 126 -6.67 -4.84 -22.87
N ARG A 127 -7.92 -5.27 -22.66
CA ARG A 127 -8.35 -6.65 -22.91
C ARG A 127 -8.31 -7.03 -24.39
N ALA A 128 -8.70 -6.12 -25.29
CA ALA A 128 -8.70 -6.38 -26.73
C ALA A 128 -7.26 -6.57 -27.26
N GLY A 129 -6.36 -5.64 -26.92
CA GLY A 129 -4.99 -5.65 -27.42
C GLY A 129 -4.20 -6.91 -27.04
N ILE A 130 -4.38 -7.45 -25.83
CA ILE A 130 -3.70 -8.69 -25.44
C ILE A 130 -4.26 -9.93 -26.16
N LEU A 131 -5.56 -9.95 -26.48
CA LEU A 131 -6.17 -11.05 -27.24
C LEU A 131 -5.69 -11.06 -28.68
N ASP A 132 -5.53 -9.88 -29.29
CA ASP A 132 -5.00 -9.75 -30.64
C ASP A 132 -3.53 -10.16 -30.71
N HIS A 133 -2.72 -9.73 -29.72
CA HIS A 133 -1.33 -10.21 -29.59
C HIS A 133 -1.26 -11.74 -29.45
N LYS A 134 -2.17 -12.35 -28.69
CA LYS A 134 -2.23 -13.82 -28.57
C LYS A 134 -2.55 -14.49 -29.90
N LYS A 135 -3.56 -14.00 -30.63
CA LYS A 135 -3.92 -14.53 -31.95
C LYS A 135 -2.75 -14.44 -32.94
N GLU A 136 -2.03 -13.31 -32.95
CA GLU A 136 -0.85 -13.13 -33.80
C GLU A 136 0.24 -14.16 -33.46
N LYS A 137 0.55 -14.35 -32.17
CA LYS A 137 1.54 -15.35 -31.74
C LYS A 137 1.12 -16.78 -32.04
N ASP A 138 -0.14 -17.11 -31.81
CA ASP A 138 -0.68 -18.43 -32.11
C ASP A 138 -0.66 -18.71 -33.63
N ALA A 139 -0.92 -17.71 -34.46
CA ALA A 139 -0.81 -17.81 -35.91
C ALA A 139 0.64 -18.02 -36.38
N LEU A 140 1.61 -17.30 -35.79
CA LEU A 140 3.04 -17.49 -36.07
C LEU A 140 3.51 -18.90 -35.66
N LEU A 141 3.07 -19.38 -34.49
CA LEU A 141 3.38 -20.73 -34.02
C LEU A 141 2.78 -21.80 -34.94
N ALA A 142 1.52 -21.63 -35.36
CA ALA A 142 0.87 -22.53 -36.29
C ALA A 142 1.59 -22.58 -37.64
N ALA A 143 2.02 -21.44 -38.18
CA ALA A 143 2.79 -21.36 -39.41
C ALA A 143 4.13 -22.11 -39.30
N VAL A 144 4.90 -21.88 -38.22
CA VAL A 144 6.17 -22.58 -37.97
C VAL A 144 5.96 -24.09 -37.82
N GLN A 145 4.92 -24.49 -37.10
CA GLN A 145 4.59 -25.90 -36.92
C GLN A 145 4.22 -26.56 -38.25
N SER A 146 3.34 -25.94 -39.05
CA SER A 146 2.93 -26.45 -40.36
C SER A 146 4.10 -26.64 -41.33
N GLY A 147 5.05 -25.70 -41.33
CA GLY A 147 6.29 -25.80 -42.12
C GLY A 147 7.22 -26.91 -41.63
N SER A 148 7.30 -27.11 -40.31
CA SER A 148 8.17 -28.15 -39.72
C SER A 148 7.66 -29.57 -39.99
N VAL A 149 6.33 -29.75 -40.07
CA VAL A 149 5.70 -31.06 -40.31
C VAL A 149 5.46 -31.36 -41.80
N GLY A 150 5.79 -30.43 -42.70
CA GLY A 150 5.60 -30.60 -44.15
C GLY A 150 4.14 -30.50 -44.62
N PHE A 151 3.20 -30.10 -43.75
CA PHE A 151 1.84 -29.77 -44.16
C PHE A 151 1.82 -28.38 -44.79
N SER A 152 2.29 -28.26 -46.03
CA SER A 152 2.02 -27.08 -46.84
C SER A 152 0.52 -27.05 -47.14
N HIS A 153 -0.23 -26.19 -46.44
CA HIS A 153 -1.54 -25.80 -46.96
C HIS A 153 -1.32 -25.13 -48.31
N PRO A 154 -1.95 -25.59 -49.40
CA PRO A 154 -1.93 -24.85 -50.64
C PRO A 154 -2.54 -23.48 -50.35
N ALA A 155 -1.70 -22.45 -50.38
CA ALA A 155 -2.10 -21.09 -50.10
C ALA A 155 -3.35 -20.78 -50.92
N GLU A 156 -4.48 -20.56 -50.25
CA GLU A 156 -5.59 -19.88 -50.88
C GLU A 156 -5.04 -18.53 -51.33
N LYS A 157 -4.95 -18.39 -52.65
CA LYS A 157 -4.61 -17.17 -53.38
C LYS A 157 -5.68 -16.11 -53.06
N GLY A 158 -5.63 -15.53 -51.88
CA GLY A 158 -6.31 -14.29 -51.55
C GLY A 158 -5.39 -13.14 -51.93
N GLU A 159 -5.78 -12.40 -52.96
CA GLU A 159 -5.15 -11.18 -53.46
C GLU A 159 -4.91 -10.17 -52.31
N MET A 160 -3.69 -10.12 -51.78
CA MET A 160 -3.18 -8.92 -51.12
C MET A 160 -1.87 -8.53 -51.78
N ALA A 161 -2.00 -7.63 -52.75
CA ALA A 161 -0.90 -6.88 -53.32
C ALA A 161 -0.32 -5.97 -52.22
N LEU A 162 0.66 -6.49 -51.49
CA LEU A 162 1.60 -5.68 -50.73
C LEU A 162 2.95 -5.75 -51.44
N THR A 163 3.38 -4.57 -51.87
CA THR A 163 4.63 -4.24 -52.51
C THR A 163 5.80 -4.90 -51.76
N PRO A 164 6.62 -5.74 -52.42
CA PRO A 164 7.83 -6.26 -51.82
C PRO A 164 8.81 -5.11 -51.61
N GLN A 165 8.91 -4.58 -50.39
CA GLN A 165 10.17 -3.98 -49.98
C GLN A 165 11.14 -5.12 -49.76
N GLU A 166 12.11 -5.21 -50.68
CA GLU A 166 13.29 -6.05 -50.61
C GLU A 166 14.02 -5.78 -49.28
N HIS A 167 13.69 -6.54 -48.24
CA HIS A 167 14.65 -6.85 -47.21
C HIS A 167 15.31 -8.14 -47.66
N ALA A 168 16.50 -7.97 -48.22
CA ALA A 168 17.45 -9.03 -48.49
C ALA A 168 17.79 -9.74 -47.18
N ILE A 169 16.91 -10.65 -46.77
CA ILE A 169 17.23 -11.68 -45.80
C ILE A 169 18.18 -12.59 -46.57
N SER A 170 19.47 -12.28 -46.44
CA SER A 170 20.58 -13.17 -46.77
C SER A 170 20.24 -14.55 -46.23
N GLN A 171 19.75 -15.43 -47.11
CA GLN A 171 19.61 -16.84 -46.84
C GLN A 171 21.01 -17.33 -46.50
N THR A 172 21.32 -17.42 -45.21
CA THR A 172 22.52 -18.11 -44.73
C THR A 172 22.27 -19.59 -44.99
N HIS A 173 22.50 -19.98 -46.24
CA HIS A 173 22.48 -21.36 -46.67
C HIS A 173 23.70 -22.02 -46.01
N PHE A 174 23.49 -22.68 -44.87
CA PHE A 174 24.49 -23.52 -44.25
C PHE A 174 24.73 -24.71 -45.18
N THR A 175 25.70 -24.53 -46.09
CA THR A 175 26.13 -25.59 -46.97
C THR A 175 27.14 -26.41 -46.17
N TYR A 176 26.73 -27.58 -45.70
CA TYR A 176 27.64 -28.54 -45.08
C TYR A 176 28.56 -29.08 -46.16
N THR A 177 29.71 -28.45 -46.33
CA THR A 177 30.77 -28.99 -47.19
C THR A 177 31.29 -30.26 -46.52
N ALA A 178 30.92 -31.42 -47.06
CA ALA A 178 31.35 -32.74 -46.60
C ALA A 178 32.83 -33.05 -46.92
N GLY A 179 33.68 -32.03 -46.97
CA GLY A 179 35.05 -32.13 -47.44
C GLY A 179 35.98 -31.27 -46.60
N GLU A 180 36.90 -31.97 -45.93
CA GLU A 180 38.16 -31.48 -45.38
C GLU A 180 38.15 -30.81 -44.00
N ARG A 181 38.76 -31.56 -43.07
CA ARG A 181 39.41 -31.17 -41.81
C ARG A 181 38.52 -30.87 -40.61
N ILE A 182 38.10 -31.98 -40.00
CA ILE A 182 37.87 -32.15 -38.56
C ILE A 182 39.18 -31.82 -37.82
N ASP A 183 39.52 -30.54 -37.64
CA ASP A 183 40.68 -30.14 -36.80
C ASP A 183 40.42 -28.85 -35.98
N SER A 184 39.17 -28.40 -35.87
CA SER A 184 38.81 -27.20 -35.08
C SER A 184 37.89 -27.49 -33.90
N ILE A 185 38.03 -28.64 -33.27
CA ILE A 185 37.64 -28.79 -31.87
C ILE A 185 38.87 -28.35 -31.08
N PRO A 186 38.83 -27.26 -30.30
CA PRO A 186 39.94 -26.92 -29.44
C PRO A 186 40.20 -28.12 -28.53
N ALA A 187 41.38 -28.74 -28.66
CA ALA A 187 41.79 -29.80 -27.78
C ALA A 187 41.73 -29.23 -26.36
N MET A 188 40.75 -29.67 -25.57
CA MET A 188 40.78 -29.47 -24.13
C MET A 188 42.03 -30.21 -23.66
N THR A 189 43.14 -29.48 -23.52
CA THR A 189 44.31 -29.96 -22.81
C THR A 189 43.82 -30.28 -21.40
N LEU A 190 43.57 -31.56 -21.17
CA LEU A 190 43.39 -32.12 -19.85
C LEU A 190 44.75 -31.94 -19.17
N ARG A 191 44.88 -30.80 -18.49
CA ARG A 191 46.06 -30.40 -17.75
C ARG A 191 46.17 -31.35 -16.57
N ASN A 192 46.83 -32.48 -16.80
CA ASN A 192 47.32 -33.40 -15.79
C ASN A 192 48.40 -32.68 -14.96
N GLU A 193 47.97 -31.77 -14.08
CA GLU A 193 48.73 -31.36 -12.91
C GLU A 193 48.36 -32.30 -11.75
N ILE A 194 48.68 -33.58 -11.93
CA ILE A 194 48.75 -34.56 -10.85
C ILE A 194 50.16 -35.14 -10.89
N HIS A 195 51.14 -34.35 -10.45
CA HIS A 195 52.41 -34.81 -9.86
C HIS A 195 53.31 -33.59 -9.63
N ASP A 196 53.15 -32.91 -8.49
CA ASP A 196 54.27 -32.35 -7.68
C ASP A 196 53.85 -31.48 -6.47
N LEU A 197 52.78 -31.86 -5.75
CA LEU A 197 52.47 -31.26 -4.43
C LEU A 197 52.49 -32.28 -3.28
N SER A 198 53.09 -33.45 -3.48
CA SER A 198 53.20 -34.49 -2.45
C SER A 198 54.24 -34.20 -1.34
N LYS A 199 54.92 -33.06 -1.31
CA LYS A 199 55.89 -32.74 -0.25
C LYS A 199 55.91 -31.26 0.15
N LYS A 200 54.81 -30.74 0.72
CA LYS A 200 54.85 -29.76 1.82
C LYS A 200 53.45 -29.45 2.33
N SER A 201 53.36 -29.22 3.64
CA SER A 201 52.18 -28.82 4.43
C SER A 201 51.14 -29.92 4.73
N ALA A 202 51.52 -30.78 5.68
CA ALA A 202 50.56 -31.35 6.61
C ALA A 202 50.23 -30.29 7.67
N GLN A 203 49.18 -29.49 7.47
CA GLN A 203 48.39 -28.82 8.52
C GLN A 203 47.27 -27.99 7.86
N ASP A 204 46.11 -27.99 8.51
CA ASP A 204 44.85 -27.31 8.14
C ASP A 204 44.01 -27.90 7.00
N VAL A 205 43.47 -29.09 7.26
CA VAL A 205 42.15 -29.47 6.74
C VAL A 205 41.09 -28.78 7.62
N HIS A 206 40.52 -27.67 7.15
CA HIS A 206 39.27 -27.15 7.70
C HIS A 206 38.12 -28.07 7.26
N ALA A 207 37.91 -29.13 8.02
CA ALA A 207 36.67 -29.90 7.98
C ALA A 207 35.57 -29.04 8.62
N ILE A 208 34.64 -28.55 7.82
CA ILE A 208 33.37 -28.01 8.32
C ILE A 208 32.52 -29.24 8.70
N PRO A 209 32.26 -29.51 9.98
CA PRO A 209 31.42 -30.63 10.36
C PRO A 209 29.96 -30.31 9.98
N ILE A 210 29.45 -31.00 8.97
CA ILE A 210 28.01 -31.01 8.70
C ILE A 210 27.39 -31.94 9.75
N GLN A 211 26.87 -31.35 10.83
CA GLN A 211 26.03 -32.08 11.78
C GLN A 211 24.64 -32.25 11.18
N VAL A 212 24.32 -33.49 10.77
CA VAL A 212 22.94 -33.89 10.46
C VAL A 212 22.23 -34.14 11.79
N VAL A 213 21.53 -33.12 12.30
CA VAL A 213 20.68 -33.23 13.48
C VAL A 213 19.48 -34.09 13.12
N HIS A 214 19.50 -35.36 13.52
CA HIS A 214 18.30 -36.17 13.58
C HIS A 214 17.45 -35.61 14.72
N GLY A 215 16.32 -34.98 14.38
CA GLY A 215 15.35 -34.55 15.37
C GLY A 215 14.73 -35.76 16.05
N GLU A 216 15.31 -36.20 17.17
CA GLU A 216 14.66 -37.12 18.08
C GLU A 216 13.39 -36.46 18.61
N LYS A 217 12.26 -37.11 18.33
CA LYS A 217 10.98 -36.83 18.95
C LYS A 217 11.04 -37.31 20.39
N SER A 218 11.31 -36.42 21.33
CA SER A 218 10.99 -36.66 22.73
C SER A 218 10.71 -35.36 23.46
N HIS A 219 9.43 -35.02 23.54
CA HIS A 219 8.92 -34.46 24.78
C HIS A 219 7.56 -35.08 25.06
N ASP A 220 7.59 -36.00 26.04
CA ASP A 220 6.45 -36.37 26.84
C ASP A 220 5.76 -35.10 27.35
N ILE A 221 4.53 -34.90 26.89
CA ILE A 221 3.57 -34.01 27.50
C ILE A 221 2.74 -34.89 28.44
N SER A 222 3.34 -35.23 29.57
CA SER A 222 2.62 -35.72 30.74
C SER A 222 3.10 -34.87 31.92
N ASP A 223 2.19 -34.03 32.40
CA ASP A 223 2.20 -33.31 33.69
C ASP A 223 1.93 -31.81 33.53
N PHE A 224 0.69 -31.48 33.18
CA PHE A 224 0.05 -30.25 33.66
C PHE A 224 -1.47 -30.47 33.84
N GLU A 225 -1.84 -31.60 34.44
CA GLU A 225 -3.11 -31.73 35.15
C GLU A 225 -2.87 -31.32 36.60
N GLN A 226 -3.09 -30.05 36.93
CA GLN A 226 -3.62 -29.67 38.24
C GLN A 226 -4.13 -28.22 38.26
N VAL A 227 -5.45 -28.14 38.36
CA VAL A 227 -6.21 -27.13 39.12
C VAL A 227 -6.18 -25.69 38.61
N ARG A 228 -7.25 -25.33 37.90
CA ARG A 228 -8.11 -24.21 38.34
C ARG A 228 -9.52 -24.39 37.76
N ARG A 229 -10.38 -24.97 38.58
CA ARG A 229 -11.83 -24.74 38.49
C ARG A 229 -12.05 -23.24 38.67
N VAL A 230 -12.55 -22.58 37.64
CA VAL A 230 -13.06 -21.21 37.74
C VAL A 230 -14.56 -21.32 37.95
N ASP A 231 -14.99 -20.83 39.11
CA ASP A 231 -16.39 -20.77 39.51
C ASP A 231 -17.23 -19.92 38.55
N PRO A 232 -18.39 -20.39 38.06
CA PRO A 232 -19.28 -19.57 37.25
C PRO A 232 -20.32 -18.93 38.16
N ASN A 233 -19.95 -17.95 38.98
CA ASN A 233 -20.93 -17.14 39.73
C ASN A 233 -20.34 -15.81 40.15
N LEU A 234 -20.41 -14.79 39.28
CA LEU A 234 -20.38 -13.39 39.72
C LEU A 234 -21.22 -12.51 38.80
N ARG A 235 -22.46 -12.33 39.25
CA ARG A 235 -23.14 -11.03 39.43
C ARG A 235 -23.10 -10.06 38.24
N ARG A 236 -24.16 -10.21 37.44
CA ARG A 236 -24.74 -9.19 36.57
C ARG A 236 -25.29 -8.03 37.42
N ASN A 237 -24.50 -6.97 37.61
CA ASN A 237 -25.02 -5.68 38.06
C ASN A 237 -25.27 -4.80 36.83
N GLN A 238 -26.54 -4.64 36.48
CA GLN A 238 -27.04 -3.66 35.52
C GLN A 238 -26.88 -2.27 36.12
N THR A 239 -25.97 -1.46 35.57
CA THR A 239 -26.03 -0.01 35.69
C THR A 239 -26.71 0.54 34.45
N SER A 240 -27.81 1.24 34.68
CA SER A 240 -28.69 1.87 33.69
C SER A 240 -27.99 3.08 33.07
N GLU A 241 -27.29 2.88 31.96
CA GLU A 241 -26.85 3.99 31.11
C GLU A 241 -28.03 4.55 30.32
N LYS A 242 -28.32 5.83 30.56
CA LYS A 242 -29.30 6.61 29.80
C LYS A 242 -28.82 6.72 28.36
N ARG A 243 -29.33 5.84 27.50
CA ARG A 243 -29.17 5.92 26.05
C ARG A 243 -29.84 7.21 25.56
N ILE A 244 -29.02 8.20 25.24
CA ILE A 244 -29.45 9.33 24.42
C ILE A 244 -29.83 8.73 23.06
N SER A 245 -31.12 8.76 22.74
CA SER A 245 -31.68 8.22 21.52
C SER A 245 -31.05 8.89 20.30
N LEU A 246 -30.52 8.11 19.36
CA LEU A 246 -29.93 8.59 18.09
C LEU A 246 -30.80 9.61 17.35
N SER A 247 -32.13 9.56 17.53
CA SER A 247 -33.09 10.48 16.92
C SER A 247 -32.88 11.95 17.32
N ALA A 248 -32.40 12.23 18.53
CA ALA A 248 -32.17 13.59 19.00
C ALA A 248 -30.97 14.24 18.28
N VAL A 249 -29.95 13.45 17.96
CA VAL A 249 -28.76 13.95 17.25
C VAL A 249 -29.10 14.30 15.79
N PHE A 250 -29.91 13.49 15.12
CA PHE A 250 -30.33 13.77 13.73
C PHE A 250 -31.21 15.02 13.59
N MET A 251 -32.04 15.33 14.59
CA MET A 251 -32.83 16.58 14.59
C MET A 251 -31.93 17.81 14.61
N VAL A 252 -30.89 17.82 15.45
CA VAL A 252 -29.98 18.97 15.56
C VAL A 252 -29.18 19.18 14.26
N VAL A 253 -28.66 18.09 13.68
CA VAL A 253 -27.92 18.17 12.41
C VAL A 253 -28.83 18.62 11.25
N GLY A 254 -30.08 18.15 11.22
CA GLY A 254 -31.07 18.56 10.21
C GLY A 254 -31.37 20.06 10.26
N VAL A 255 -31.53 20.63 11.46
CA VAL A 255 -31.81 22.07 11.62
C VAL A 255 -30.62 22.92 11.14
N ILE A 256 -29.39 22.49 11.41
CA ILE A 256 -28.17 23.19 10.95
C ILE A 256 -28.05 23.15 9.43
N LEU A 257 -28.32 22.00 8.81
CA LEU A 257 -28.30 21.85 7.34
C LEU A 257 -29.39 22.68 6.67
N VAL A 258 -30.61 22.72 7.22
CA VAL A 258 -31.71 23.51 6.66
C VAL A 258 -31.44 25.02 6.83
N GLY A 259 -30.91 25.44 7.98
CA GLY A 259 -30.56 26.83 8.23
C GLY A 259 -29.43 27.34 7.31
N THR A 260 -28.42 26.51 7.07
CA THR A 260 -27.34 26.84 6.13
C THR A 260 -27.81 26.84 4.68
N TYR A 261 -28.69 25.91 4.28
CA TYR A 261 -29.21 25.86 2.91
C TYR A 261 -30.15 27.03 2.60
N LEU A 262 -30.99 27.48 3.54
CA LEU A 262 -31.90 28.59 3.34
C LEU A 262 -31.22 29.97 3.47
N GLY A 263 -30.16 30.07 4.27
CA GLY A 263 -29.45 31.34 4.51
C GLY A 263 -28.48 31.76 3.39
N PHE A 264 -28.07 30.85 2.51
CA PHE A 264 -26.98 31.10 1.55
C PHE A 264 -27.42 31.44 0.11
N TYR A 265 -28.71 31.29 -0.23
CA TYR A 265 -29.17 31.48 -1.61
C TYR A 265 -29.17 32.92 -2.16
N PRO A 266 -29.29 34.02 -1.39
CA PRO A 266 -29.36 35.35 -2.01
C PRO A 266 -28.00 36.00 -2.31
N TYR A 267 -26.86 35.35 -2.05
CA TYR A 267 -25.53 35.96 -2.24
C TYR A 267 -24.79 35.54 -3.52
N PHE A 268 -25.24 34.52 -4.25
CA PHE A 268 -24.49 34.01 -5.41
C PHE A 268 -24.74 34.76 -6.73
N ASP A 269 -25.75 35.63 -6.83
CA ASP A 269 -26.04 36.37 -8.07
C ASP A 269 -25.15 37.60 -8.33
N ARG A 270 -24.17 37.90 -7.45
CA ARG A 270 -23.28 39.08 -7.61
C ARG A 270 -21.81 38.78 -7.93
N LEU A 271 -21.43 37.52 -8.14
CA LEU A 271 -20.01 37.15 -8.32
C LEU A 271 -19.69 36.39 -9.61
N ASN A 272 -20.45 36.60 -10.69
CA ASN A 272 -20.10 36.06 -12.01
C ASN A 272 -19.62 37.16 -12.98
N PRO A 273 -18.37 37.68 -12.85
CA PRO A 273 -17.81 38.65 -13.80
C PRO A 273 -17.18 38.00 -15.06
N TYR A 274 -17.40 36.71 -15.31
CA TYR A 274 -16.84 36.01 -16.47
C TYR A 274 -17.93 35.57 -17.47
N ALA A 275 -18.75 36.51 -17.90
CA ALA A 275 -19.41 36.39 -19.21
C ALA A 275 -18.37 36.82 -20.26
N PHE A 276 -17.59 35.85 -20.74
CA PHE A 276 -16.59 36.05 -21.79
C PHE A 276 -17.29 35.92 -23.14
N ASP A 277 -17.57 37.06 -23.79
CA ASP A 277 -17.97 37.10 -25.20
C ASP A 277 -16.79 36.66 -26.06
N ILE A 278 -16.95 35.55 -26.80
CA ILE A 278 -15.96 35.07 -27.76
C ILE A 278 -16.33 35.64 -29.13
N GLU A 279 -15.76 36.79 -29.47
CA GLU A 279 -15.71 37.28 -30.85
C GLU A 279 -14.57 36.56 -31.61
N VAL A 280 -14.94 35.80 -32.63
CA VAL A 280 -14.02 35.09 -33.52
C VAL A 280 -13.46 36.08 -34.53
N VAL A 281 -12.23 36.56 -34.32
CA VAL A 281 -11.47 37.36 -35.30
C VAL A 281 -10.42 36.47 -35.95
N HIS A 282 -10.57 36.24 -37.26
CA HIS A 282 -9.52 35.70 -38.13
C HIS A 282 -8.37 36.72 -38.23
N SER A 283 -7.14 36.34 -37.88
CA SER A 283 -5.95 37.12 -38.22
C SER A 283 -4.96 36.33 -39.05
N GLN A 284 -4.72 36.83 -40.27
CA GLN A 284 -3.58 36.48 -41.10
C GLN A 284 -2.28 36.92 -40.43
N SER A 285 -1.25 36.10 -40.63
CA SER A 285 0.13 36.31 -40.23
C SER A 285 0.73 37.58 -40.85
N ASN A 286 1.33 38.44 -40.02
CA ASN A 286 2.49 39.23 -40.41
C ASN A 286 3.35 39.52 -39.18
N ALA A 287 4.65 39.24 -39.34
CA ALA A 287 5.69 39.42 -38.34
C ALA A 287 6.04 40.91 -38.19
N VAL A 288 6.10 41.42 -36.95
CA VAL A 288 6.80 42.66 -36.63
C VAL A 288 7.51 42.55 -35.27
N SER A 289 8.72 43.10 -35.28
CA SER A 289 9.81 43.19 -34.30
C SER A 289 9.46 43.62 -32.87
N LEU A 290 10.29 43.07 -31.96
CA LEU A 290 10.70 43.60 -30.65
C LEU A 290 10.92 45.12 -30.64
N ALA A 291 10.33 45.80 -29.66
CA ALA A 291 10.98 46.76 -28.75
C ALA A 291 9.97 47.29 -27.71
N ASP A 292 10.45 47.45 -26.48
CA ASP A 292 9.95 48.32 -25.42
C ASP A 292 8.51 48.12 -24.89
N TYR A 293 8.40 47.54 -23.69
CA TYR A 293 7.47 48.09 -22.69
C TYR A 293 7.92 47.78 -21.26
N SER A 294 8.38 48.83 -20.59
CA SER A 294 8.64 48.89 -19.16
C SER A 294 7.34 49.11 -18.37
N GLY A 295 7.17 48.34 -17.29
CA GLY A 295 6.57 48.80 -16.04
C GLY A 295 5.05 48.99 -15.96
N SER A 296 4.39 48.16 -15.14
CA SER A 296 3.57 48.65 -14.02
C SER A 296 3.13 47.49 -13.14
N SER A 297 3.55 47.54 -11.87
CA SER A 297 3.14 46.68 -10.78
C SER A 297 1.68 46.94 -10.39
N ILE A 298 0.78 45.98 -10.65
CA ILE A 298 -0.55 45.90 -10.04
C ILE A 298 -0.62 44.54 -9.34
N GLY A 299 -0.04 44.48 -8.14
CA GLY A 299 0.04 43.26 -7.35
C GLY A 299 0.10 43.62 -5.88
N GLY A 300 -1.05 43.98 -5.30
CA GLY A 300 -1.12 44.25 -3.87
C GLY A 300 -2.46 44.83 -3.48
N ARG A 301 -3.41 43.95 -3.11
CA ARG A 301 -4.55 44.19 -2.17
C ARG A 301 -5.64 43.11 -2.32
N PHE A 302 -5.32 41.82 -2.09
CA PHE A 302 -6.37 40.79 -2.02
C PHE A 302 -6.19 39.69 -0.95
N TRP A 303 -5.21 39.81 -0.04
CA TRP A 303 -4.92 38.78 0.98
C TRP A 303 -5.10 39.25 2.43
N THR A 304 -6.16 39.98 2.79
CA THR A 304 -6.38 40.39 4.20
C THR A 304 -7.78 40.13 4.75
N THR A 305 -8.60 39.31 4.09
CA THR A 305 -10.00 39.08 4.56
C THR A 305 -10.29 37.64 5.01
N THR A 306 -9.41 36.68 4.74
CA THR A 306 -9.61 35.28 5.15
C THR A 306 -9.16 34.98 6.59
N ASP A 307 -8.21 35.74 7.13
CA ASP A 307 -7.65 35.45 8.47
C ASP A 307 -8.56 35.87 9.64
N ARG A 308 -9.57 36.70 9.40
CA ARG A 308 -10.51 37.13 10.45
C ARG A 308 -11.65 36.13 10.71
N ILE A 309 -11.97 35.27 9.75
CA ILE A 309 -13.04 34.27 9.92
C ILE A 309 -12.53 33.09 10.77
N GLY A 310 -11.24 32.74 10.64
CA GLY A 310 -10.61 31.69 11.47
C GLY A 310 -10.60 32.02 12.96
N ALA A 311 -10.28 33.27 13.32
CA ALA A 311 -10.21 33.70 14.73
C ALA A 311 -11.59 33.77 15.44
N ILE A 312 -12.67 33.98 14.69
CA ILE A 312 -14.03 34.00 15.26
C ILE A 312 -14.53 32.57 15.53
N LEU A 313 -14.15 31.60 14.68
CA LEU A 313 -14.52 30.20 14.87
C LEU A 313 -13.77 29.54 16.04
N GLU A 314 -12.49 29.87 16.26
CA GLU A 314 -11.76 29.37 17.44
C GLU A 314 -12.36 29.89 18.76
N ASN A 315 -12.84 31.14 18.80
CA ASN A 315 -13.38 31.69 20.04
C ASN A 315 -14.78 31.15 20.41
N ILE A 316 -15.55 30.69 19.42
CA ILE A 316 -16.88 30.09 19.62
C ILE A 316 -16.76 28.59 19.98
N LEU A 317 -15.75 27.88 19.45
CA LEU A 317 -15.55 26.46 19.74
C LEU A 317 -14.82 26.19 21.07
N VAL A 318 -14.02 27.14 21.57
CA VAL A 318 -13.24 26.95 22.80
C VAL A 318 -14.05 27.29 24.08
N SER A 319 -15.14 28.04 23.99
CA SER A 319 -15.88 28.50 25.18
C SER A 319 -16.72 27.44 25.90
N GLU A 320 -16.85 26.21 25.38
CA GLU A 320 -17.67 25.15 26.01
C GLU A 320 -16.86 24.05 26.74
N MET A 321 -15.53 24.14 26.83
CA MET A 321 -14.70 23.15 27.56
C MET A 321 -14.06 23.65 28.87
N THR A 322 -14.63 24.64 29.54
CA THR A 322 -14.30 24.91 30.95
C THR A 322 -15.24 24.15 31.87
N TYR A 323 -14.81 22.94 32.26
CA TYR A 323 -15.43 22.15 33.32
C TYR A 323 -15.32 22.91 34.64
N THR A 324 -16.42 23.53 35.07
CA THR A 324 -16.55 24.12 36.40
C THR A 324 -16.48 23.02 37.46
N ARG A 325 -15.41 23.01 38.25
CA ARG A 325 -15.28 22.24 39.48
C ARG A 325 -16.17 22.93 40.53
N ILE A 326 -17.23 22.26 40.96
CA ILE A 326 -18.06 22.65 42.12
C ILE A 326 -17.42 21.99 43.37
N PRO A 327 -17.36 22.68 44.52
CA PRO A 327 -16.55 22.32 45.70
C PRO A 327 -16.92 21.01 46.40
#